data_AF-A0A7Y2NS16-F1
#
_entry.id   AF-A0A7Y2NS16-F1
#
_cell.length_a   1.000
_cell.length_b   1.000
_cell.length_c   1.000
_cell.angle_alpha   90.00
_cell.angle_beta   90.00
_cell.angle_gamma   90.00
#
_symmetry.space_group_name_H-M   'P 1'
#
loop_
_entity.id
_entity.type
_entity.pdbx_description
1 polymer ?
#
loop_
_entity_poly.entity_id
_entity_poly.type
_entity_poly.pdbx_seq_one_letter_code
_entity_poly.pdbx_strand_id
1 'polypeptide(L)'
;AMQVSTLPLILIFYPLGLNAIMAAIVLRTLCLWPVSVIKAQGLIGITMGTYLRSLAAPGIAALVMALAVSAVPWAVPGIFGAAMVLTQVAVGSMVYGLVMIALSRAQIRDLRSLYRRERG
;
A
#
# COMPACT_ATOMS: atom_id res chain seq x y z
N ALA A 1 20.07 9.75 -0.48
CA ALA A 1 20.65 9.03 0.69
C ALA A 1 19.93 7.71 1.06
N MET A 2 18.74 7.39 0.53
CA MET A 2 18.01 6.15 0.90
C MET A 2 18.60 4.84 0.34
N GLN A 3 19.37 4.88 -0.75
CA GLN A 3 19.89 3.67 -1.41
C GLN A 3 21.18 3.11 -0.78
N VAL A 4 21.96 3.94 -0.08
CA VAL A 4 23.26 3.54 0.49
C VAL A 4 23.09 2.61 1.70
N SER A 5 21.95 2.70 2.40
CA SER A 5 21.67 1.86 3.58
C SER A 5 21.13 0.46 3.26
N THR A 6 20.80 0.16 1.99
CA THR A 6 20.26 -1.15 1.57
C THR A 6 21.37 -2.10 1.13
N LEU A 7 22.46 -1.57 0.59
CA LEU A 7 23.64 -2.31 0.14
C LEU A 7 24.27 -3.23 1.20
N PRO A 8 24.53 -2.77 2.45
CA PRO A 8 25.09 -3.65 3.48
C PRO A 8 24.12 -4.74 3.94
N LEU A 9 22.80 -4.51 3.88
CA LEU A 9 21.79 -5.51 4.23
C LEU A 9 21.77 -6.68 3.23
N ILE A 10 21.93 -6.35 1.94
CA ILE A 10 21.98 -7.33 0.85
C ILE A 10 23.25 -8.19 0.96
N LEU A 11 24.41 -7.58 1.29
CA LEU A 11 25.67 -8.31 1.43
C LEU A 11 25.68 -9.29 2.61
N ILE A 12 25.09 -8.91 3.75
CA ILE A 12 25.11 -9.71 4.99
C ILE A 12 24.11 -10.87 4.95
N PHE A 13 22.94 -10.67 4.35
CA PHE A 13 21.86 -11.68 4.33
C PHE A 13 21.78 -12.50 3.02
N TYR A 14 22.69 -12.27 2.08
CA TYR A 14 22.86 -13.10 0.88
C TYR A 14 22.88 -14.62 1.15
N PRO A 15 23.57 -15.15 2.19
CA PRO A 15 23.60 -16.59 2.46
C PRO A 15 22.31 -17.17 3.06
N LEU A 16 21.37 -16.35 3.56
CA LEU A 16 20.06 -16.82 4.06
C LEU A 16 18.97 -16.82 2.97
N GLY A 17 19.32 -16.43 1.74
CA GLY A 17 18.39 -16.35 0.62
C GLY A 17 17.61 -15.04 0.57
N LEU A 18 17.11 -14.72 -0.63
CA LEU A 18 16.37 -13.49 -0.96
C LEU A 18 15.23 -13.18 0.04
N ASN A 19 14.61 -14.23 0.57
CA ASN A 19 13.49 -14.14 1.52
C ASN A 19 13.88 -13.48 2.85
N ALA A 20 15.08 -13.76 3.38
CA ALA A 20 15.54 -13.18 4.64
C ALA A 20 15.87 -11.69 4.49
N ILE A 21 16.47 -11.30 3.35
CA ILE A 21 16.73 -9.90 3.00
C ILE A 21 15.40 -9.14 2.92
N MET A 22 14.41 -9.68 2.21
CA MET A 22 13.08 -9.08 2.06
C MET A 22 12.38 -8.94 3.42
N ALA A 23 12.42 -9.98 4.26
CA ALA A 23 11.85 -9.94 5.60
C ALA A 23 12.48 -8.83 6.46
N ALA A 24 13.82 -8.70 6.45
CA ALA A 24 14.51 -7.66 7.20
C ALA A 24 14.17 -6.24 6.73
N ILE A 25 14.03 -6.02 5.41
CA ILE A 25 13.63 -4.73 4.84
C ILE A 25 12.20 -4.37 5.23
N VAL A 26 11.28 -5.33 5.15
CA VAL A 26 9.89 -5.15 5.57
C VAL A 26 9.84 -4.84 7.07
N LEU A 27 10.55 -5.60 7.90
CA LEU A 27 10.61 -5.41 9.35
C LEU A 27 11.15 -4.02 9.71
N ARG A 28 12.22 -3.57 9.05
CA ARG A 28 12.78 -2.23 9.24
C ARG A 28 11.77 -1.14 8.88
N THR A 29 11.07 -1.29 7.77
CA THR A 29 10.03 -0.35 7.33
C THR A 29 8.88 -0.30 8.33
N LEU A 30 8.43 -1.47 8.82
CA LEU A 30 7.39 -1.56 9.85
C LEU A 30 7.83 -0.97 11.19
N CYS A 31 9.11 -1.07 11.58
CA CYS A 31 9.64 -0.45 12.79
C CYS A 31 9.80 1.08 12.69
N LEU A 32 10.08 1.61 11.50
CA LEU A 32 10.21 3.06 11.27
C LEU A 32 8.87 3.77 11.15
N TRP A 33 7.84 3.05 10.70
CA TRP A 33 6.48 3.56 10.56
C TRP A 33 5.86 4.12 11.85
N PRO A 34 5.86 3.42 13.01
CA PRO A 34 5.28 3.94 14.25
C PRO A 34 6.01 5.19 14.76
N VAL A 35 7.34 5.26 14.61
CA VAL A 35 8.11 6.46 14.99
C VAL A 35 7.68 7.67 14.16
N SER A 36 7.40 7.48 12.87
CA SER A 36 6.91 8.53 11.99
C SER A 36 5.49 8.97 12.35
N VAL A 37 4.62 8.03 12.72
CA VAL A 37 3.26 8.31 13.15
C VAL A 37 3.24 9.10 14.47
N ILE A 38 4.05 8.73 15.45
CA ILE A 38 4.15 9.44 16.74
C ILE A 38 4.63 10.88 16.53
N LYS A 39 5.61 11.11 15.65
CA LYS A 39 6.08 12.47 15.34
C LYS A 39 5.02 13.28 14.58
N ALA A 40 4.29 12.66 13.66
CA ALA A 40 3.19 13.31 12.95
C ALA A 40 2.02 13.67 13.89
N GLN A 41 1.75 12.87 14.91
CA GLN A 41 0.77 13.19 15.96
C GLN A 41 1.14 14.46 16.71
N GLY A 42 2.41 14.60 17.12
CA GLY A 42 2.89 15.78 17.82
C GLY A 42 2.84 17.06 16.98
N LEU A 43 2.91 16.95 15.66
CA LEU A 43 2.94 18.10 14.74
C LEU A 43 1.55 18.54 14.27
N ILE A 44 0.60 17.62 14.10
CA ILE A 44 -0.71 17.89 13.47
C ILE A 44 -1.89 17.70 14.46
N GLY A 45 -1.63 17.19 15.68
CA GLY A 45 -2.66 17.04 16.72
C GLY A 45 -3.78 16.06 16.39
N ILE A 46 -3.59 15.20 15.38
CA ILE A 46 -4.60 14.23 14.92
C ILE A 46 -4.51 12.96 15.76
N THR A 47 -5.65 12.47 16.26
CA THR A 47 -5.74 11.22 17.03
C THR A 47 -5.38 9.99 16.18
N MET A 48 -4.70 8.99 16.77
CA MET A 48 -4.28 7.73 16.11
C MET A 48 -5.42 7.06 15.31
N GLY A 49 -6.64 7.08 15.86
CA GLY A 49 -7.83 6.49 15.24
C GLY A 49 -8.21 7.15 13.91
N THR A 50 -8.05 8.46 13.78
CA THR A 50 -8.33 9.19 12.53
C THR A 50 -7.29 8.85 11.46
N TYR A 51 -6.03 8.67 11.86
CA TYR A 51 -4.97 8.23 10.94
C TYR A 51 -5.20 6.79 10.45
N LEU A 52 -5.52 5.88 11.36
CA LEU A 52 -5.90 4.49 11.04
C LEU A 52 -7.14 4.42 10.13
N ARG A 53 -8.13 5.29 10.35
CA ARG A 53 -9.32 5.37 9.51
C ARG A 53 -9.01 5.85 8.10
N SER A 54 -8.04 6.75 7.94
CA SER A 54 -7.53 7.16 6.62
C SER A 54 -6.78 6.03 5.90
N LEU A 55 -6.18 5.09 6.64
CA LEU A 55 -5.51 3.90 6.11
C LEU A 55 -6.46 2.73 5.84
N ALA A 56 -7.67 2.74 6.42
CA ALA A 56 -8.63 1.66 6.24
C ALA A 56 -9.05 1.51 4.77
N ALA A 57 -9.28 2.62 4.06
CA ALA A 57 -9.65 2.59 2.64
C ALA A 57 -8.58 1.95 1.75
N PRO A 58 -7.30 2.38 1.76
CA PRO A 58 -6.25 1.71 0.99
C PRO A 58 -5.97 0.29 1.46
N GLY A 59 -6.15 -0.02 2.76
CA GLY A 59 -6.04 -1.38 3.28
C GLY A 59 -7.09 -2.34 2.70
N ILE A 60 -8.36 -1.90 2.68
CA ILE A 60 -9.45 -2.67 2.06
C ILE A 60 -9.22 -2.81 0.55
N ALA A 61 -8.80 -1.74 -0.13
CA ALA A 61 -8.49 -1.78 -1.56
C ALA A 61 -7.37 -2.78 -1.88
N ALA A 62 -6.32 -2.83 -1.06
CA ALA A 62 -5.22 -3.79 -1.20
C ALA A 62 -5.68 -5.23 -0.98
N LEU A 63 -6.56 -5.49 0.00
CA LEU A 63 -7.13 -6.83 0.23
C LEU A 63 -7.98 -7.29 -0.95
N VAL A 64 -8.86 -6.42 -1.46
CA VAL A 64 -9.70 -6.74 -2.63
C VAL A 64 -8.84 -6.97 -3.87
N MET A 65 -7.79 -6.15 -4.07
CA MET A 65 -6.82 -6.35 -5.13
C MET A 65 -6.13 -7.71 -5.01
N ALA A 66 -5.64 -8.07 -3.82
CA ALA A 66 -4.96 -9.34 -3.58
C ALA A 66 -5.85 -10.54 -3.90
N LEU A 67 -7.12 -10.49 -3.50
CA LEU A 67 -8.11 -11.52 -3.82
C LEU A 67 -8.40 -11.60 -5.33
N ALA A 68 -8.52 -10.46 -6.00
CA ALA A 68 -8.75 -10.44 -7.45
C ALA A 68 -7.56 -11.01 -8.21
N VAL A 69 -6.33 -10.64 -7.84
CA VAL A 69 -5.09 -11.12 -8.47
C VAL A 69 -4.86 -12.61 -8.21
N SER A 70 -5.18 -13.12 -7.02
CA SER A 70 -5.07 -14.54 -6.72
C SER A 70 -6.13 -15.40 -7.43
N ALA A 71 -7.24 -14.79 -7.87
CA ALA A 71 -8.26 -15.44 -8.68
C ALA A 71 -7.94 -15.48 -10.19
N VAL A 72 -7.06 -14.61 -10.70
CA VAL A 72 -6.65 -14.58 -12.13
C VAL A 72 -6.19 -15.96 -12.67
N PRO A 73 -5.34 -16.75 -11.97
CA PRO A 73 -4.94 -18.09 -12.40
C PRO A 73 -6.11 -19.03 -12.66
N TRP A 74 -7.19 -18.88 -11.90
CA TRP A 74 -8.37 -19.74 -11.95
C TRP A 74 -9.34 -19.27 -13.05
N ALA A 75 -9.42 -17.96 -13.28
CA ALA A 75 -10.31 -17.35 -14.25
C ALA A 75 -9.80 -17.46 -15.69
N VAL A 76 -8.48 -17.46 -15.89
CA VAL A 76 -7.87 -17.53 -17.23
C VAL A 76 -6.83 -18.66 -17.28
N PRO A 77 -7.28 -19.93 -17.29
CA PRO A 77 -6.39 -21.07 -17.40
C PRO A 77 -5.70 -21.07 -18.78
N GLY A 78 -4.37 -21.27 -18.79
CA GLY A 78 -3.59 -21.38 -20.03
C GLY A 78 -2.65 -20.20 -20.32
N ILE A 79 -2.70 -19.13 -19.52
CA ILE A 79 -1.70 -18.05 -19.57
C ILE A 79 -0.57 -18.39 -18.59
N PHE A 80 0.67 -18.42 -19.07
CA PHE A 80 1.85 -18.75 -18.25
C PHE A 80 2.96 -17.70 -18.38
N GLY A 81 3.88 -17.69 -17.42
CA GLY A 81 5.08 -16.86 -17.46
C GLY A 81 4.79 -15.36 -17.47
N ALA A 82 5.49 -14.60 -18.31
CA ALA A 82 5.41 -13.15 -18.34
C ALA A 82 4.00 -12.60 -18.64
N ALA A 83 3.25 -13.26 -19.52
CA ALA A 83 1.88 -12.86 -19.86
C ALA A 83 0.94 -12.94 -18.64
N MET A 84 1.16 -13.92 -17.76
CA MET A 84 0.38 -14.06 -16.54
C MET A 84 0.68 -12.94 -15.55
N VAL A 85 1.96 -12.59 -15.40
CA VAL A 85 2.39 -11.47 -14.56
C VAL A 85 1.82 -10.14 -15.07
N LEU A 86 1.88 -9.89 -16.39
CA LEU A 86 1.29 -8.69 -16.98
C LEU A 86 -0.22 -8.60 -16.73
N THR A 87 -0.93 -9.73 -16.85
CA THR A 87 -2.37 -9.80 -16.59
C THR A 87 -2.67 -9.51 -15.11
N GLN A 88 -1.90 -10.10 -14.19
CA GLN A 88 -2.04 -9.86 -12.76
C GLN A 88 -1.78 -8.39 -12.38
N VAL A 89 -0.79 -7.74 -13.00
CA VAL A 89 -0.50 -6.31 -12.79
C VAL A 89 -1.63 -5.44 -13.36
N ALA A 90 -2.13 -5.75 -14.55
CA ALA A 90 -3.23 -5.01 -15.16
C ALA A 90 -4.51 -5.14 -14.33
N VAL A 91 -4.89 -6.36 -13.93
CA VAL A 91 -6.06 -6.61 -13.08
C VAL A 91 -5.88 -5.95 -11.72
N GLY A 92 -4.71 -6.11 -11.08
CA GLY A 92 -4.43 -5.52 -9.78
C GLY A 92 -4.55 -4.00 -9.78
N SER A 93 -3.90 -3.33 -10.74
CA SER A 93 -3.96 -1.86 -10.86
C SER A 93 -5.38 -1.35 -11.11
N MET A 94 -6.14 -2.04 -11.96
CA MET A 94 -7.52 -1.67 -12.31
C MET A 94 -8.47 -1.88 -11.12
N VAL A 95 -8.38 -3.03 -10.44
CA VAL A 95 -9.20 -3.33 -9.24
C VAL A 95 -8.86 -2.37 -8.10
N TYR A 96 -7.59 -2.17 -7.81
CA TYR A 96 -7.17 -1.24 -6.76
C TYR A 96 -7.66 0.19 -7.04
N GLY A 97 -7.49 0.67 -8.28
CA GLY A 97 -7.96 1.99 -8.69
C GLY A 97 -9.47 2.15 -8.55
N LEU A 98 -10.25 1.16 -9.01
CA LEU A 98 -11.71 1.19 -8.90
C LEU A 98 -12.19 1.16 -7.45
N VAL A 99 -11.61 0.30 -6.62
CA VAL A 99 -11.97 0.19 -5.21
C VAL A 99 -11.57 1.44 -4.44
N MET A 100 -10.37 2.00 -4.70
CA MET A 100 -9.96 3.28 -4.13
C MET A 100 -10.89 4.42 -4.54
N ILE A 101 -11.27 4.53 -5.81
CA ILE A 101 -12.24 5.53 -6.26
C ILE A 101 -13.58 5.32 -5.54
N ALA A 102 -14.04 4.07 -5.39
CA ALA A 102 -15.30 3.76 -4.72
C ALA A 102 -15.27 4.13 -3.23
N LEU A 103 -14.21 3.80 -2.50
CA LEU A 103 -14.08 4.07 -1.07
C LEU A 103 -13.73 5.53 -0.76
N SER A 104 -12.89 6.17 -1.58
CA SER A 104 -12.49 7.57 -1.40
C SER A 104 -13.57 8.57 -1.84
N ARG A 105 -14.67 8.14 -2.47
CA ARG A 105 -15.82 9.02 -2.76
C ARG A 105 -16.35 9.74 -1.51
N ALA A 106 -16.31 9.08 -0.34
CA ALA A 106 -16.70 9.72 0.92
C ALA A 106 -15.74 10.86 1.31
N GLN A 107 -14.43 10.63 1.21
CA GLN A 107 -13.40 11.64 1.52
C GLN A 107 -13.40 12.79 0.49
N ILE A 108 -13.60 12.49 -0.79
CA ILE A 108 -13.70 13.50 -1.87
C ILE A 108 -14.94 14.39 -1.66
N ARG A 109 -16.04 13.83 -1.15
CA ARG A 109 -17.25 14.60 -0.82
C ARG A 109 -17.03 15.56 0.35
N ASP A 110 -16.27 15.15 1.36
CA ASP A 110 -15.92 16.02 2.50
C ASP A 110 -14.91 17.11 2.13
N LEU A 111 -13.91 16.80 1.30
CA LEU A 111 -13.00 17.81 0.74
C LEU A 111 -13.74 18.84 -0.12
N ARG A 112 -14.74 18.40 -0.90
CA ARG A 112 -15.54 19.30 -1.73
C ARG A 112 -16.47 20.19 -0.91
N SER A 113 -16.98 19.71 0.23
CA SER A 113 -17.82 20.49 1.12
C SER A 113 -17.02 21.52 1.92
N LEU A 114 -15.79 21.18 2.35
CA LEU A 114 -14.81 22.11 2.92
C LEU A 114 -14.42 23.21 1.93
N TYR A 115 -14.03 22.84 0.71
CA TYR A 115 -13.67 23.81 -0.34
C TYR A 115 -14.83 24.75 -0.71
N ARG A 116 -16.07 24.24 -0.70
CA ARG A 116 -17.27 25.07 -0.94
C ARG A 116 -17.56 26.05 0.19
N ARG A 117 -17.15 25.74 1.43
CA ARG A 117 -17.39 26.56 2.62
C ARG A 117 -16.39 27.69 2.80
N GLU A 118 -15.16 27.56 2.29
CA GLU A 118 -14.17 28.65 2.32
C GLU A 118 -14.36 29.67 1.17
N ARG A 119 -15.20 29.35 0.18
CA ARG A 119 -15.40 30.18 -1.02
C ARG A 119 -16.80 30.80 -1.13
N GLY A 120 -17.66 30.61 -0.13
CA GLY A 120 -19.00 31.21 -0.04
C GLY A 120 -19.17 31.94 1.28
#